data_AF-A0A353LY17-F1
#
_entry.id   AF-A0A353LY17-F1
#
_cell.length_a   1.000
_cell.length_b   1.000
_cell.length_c   1.000
_cell.angle_alpha   90.00
_cell.angle_beta   90.00
_cell.angle_gamma   90.00
#
_symmetry.space_group_name_H-M   'P 1'
#
loop_
_entity.id
_entity.type
_entity.pdbx_description
1 polymer ?
#
loop_
_entity_poly.entity_id
_entity_poly.type
_entity_poly.pdbx_seq_one_letter_code
_entity_poly.pdbx_strand_id
1 'polypeptide(L)'
;MTRRSRMLLICCVSFLLLAGPGWAQEETWGELLSVGEYYTLLDPEGNVLWETGHQIYPQDQYLAADNILYDVVEVDETERIARTELVELVKPEISRWNELRKELGLAAIEGSQQGERGQIALYHTHNAESYVPSDGAESVNGKGGIHRVGQAFADALGDLGITVDYSQTLHLPHDRGAYRR
;
A
#
# COMPACT_ATOMS: atom_id res chain seq x y z
N MET A 1 57.48 -6.24 -31.00
CA MET A 1 57.01 -6.54 -29.62
C MET A 1 57.70 -7.79 -29.11
N THR A 2 58.37 -7.71 -27.96
CA THR A 2 58.99 -8.87 -27.31
C THR A 2 57.91 -9.78 -26.71
N ARG A 3 58.22 -11.08 -26.53
CA ARG A 3 57.29 -12.09 -26.00
C ARG A 3 56.64 -11.67 -24.67
N ARG A 4 57.39 -10.93 -23.84
CA ARG A 4 56.93 -10.33 -22.57
C ARG A 4 55.88 -9.23 -22.78
N SER A 5 56.10 -8.32 -23.73
CA SER A 5 55.13 -7.27 -24.07
C SER A 5 53.84 -7.80 -24.70
N ARG A 6 53.88 -8.95 -25.41
CA ARG A 6 52.65 -9.63 -25.88
C ARG A 6 51.88 -10.26 -24.72
N MET A 7 52.57 -10.87 -23.78
CA MET A 7 51.94 -11.52 -22.62
C MET A 7 51.29 -10.50 -21.68
N LEU A 8 51.93 -9.36 -21.44
CA LEU A 8 51.35 -8.24 -20.67
C LEU A 8 50.11 -7.66 -21.35
N LEU A 9 50.14 -7.48 -22.67
CA LEU A 9 48.99 -6.95 -23.42
C LEU A 9 47.80 -7.93 -23.35
N ILE A 10 48.06 -9.23 -23.48
CA ILE A 10 47.02 -10.26 -23.36
C ILE A 10 46.44 -10.25 -21.94
N CYS A 11 47.27 -10.21 -20.89
CA CYS A 11 46.77 -10.12 -19.52
C CYS A 11 45.95 -8.84 -19.25
N CYS A 12 46.36 -7.68 -19.77
CA CYS A 12 45.59 -6.44 -19.63
C CYS A 12 44.24 -6.49 -20.37
N VAL A 13 44.20 -7.06 -21.57
CA VAL A 13 42.94 -7.24 -22.33
C VAL A 13 42.02 -8.25 -21.63
N SER A 14 42.56 -9.35 -21.10
CA SER A 14 41.80 -10.33 -20.32
C SER A 14 41.24 -9.75 -19.02
N PHE A 15 41.98 -8.85 -18.35
CA PHE A 15 41.53 -8.19 -17.12
C PHE A 15 40.43 -7.14 -17.40
N LEU A 16 40.52 -6.43 -18.53
CA LEU A 16 39.47 -5.51 -18.99
C LEU A 16 38.19 -6.23 -19.42
N LEU A 17 38.27 -7.47 -19.92
CA LEU A 17 37.10 -8.28 -20.26
C LEU A 17 36.38 -8.89 -19.05
N LEU A 18 37.07 -9.02 -17.90
CA LEU A 18 36.49 -9.48 -16.64
C LEU A 18 35.90 -8.34 -15.79
N ALA A 19 36.25 -7.09 -16.10
CA ALA A 19 35.72 -5.89 -15.46
C ALA A 19 34.57 -5.27 -16.27
N GLY A 20 33.64 -6.11 -16.76
CA GLY A 20 32.36 -5.59 -17.22
C GLY A 20 31.70 -4.84 -16.06
N PRO A 21 31.13 -3.64 -16.28
CA PRO A 21 30.27 -3.06 -15.27
C PRO A 21 29.14 -4.06 -15.07
N GLY A 22 29.16 -4.77 -13.94
CA GLY A 22 27.99 -5.44 -13.42
C GLY A 22 27.03 -4.33 -13.08
N TRP A 23 26.27 -3.87 -14.07
CA TRP A 23 24.99 -3.23 -13.84
C TRP A 23 24.10 -4.35 -13.30
N ALA A 24 24.34 -4.74 -12.05
CA ALA A 24 23.27 -5.23 -11.22
C ALA A 24 22.36 -4.03 -11.06
N GLN A 25 21.50 -3.82 -12.06
CA GLN A 25 20.25 -3.14 -11.84
C GLN A 25 19.64 -3.96 -10.71
N GLU A 26 19.55 -3.34 -9.55
CA GLU A 26 18.83 -3.88 -8.42
C GLU A 26 17.40 -4.04 -8.91
N GLU A 27 17.09 -5.17 -9.58
CA GLU A 27 15.76 -5.58 -9.99
C GLU A 27 15.01 -5.83 -8.70
N THR A 28 14.55 -4.73 -8.13
CA THR A 28 13.97 -4.77 -6.79
C THR A 28 12.57 -5.37 -6.88
N TRP A 29 11.92 -5.34 -8.05
CA TRP A 29 10.62 -5.93 -8.33
C TRP A 29 10.49 -6.15 -9.83
N GLY A 30 10.52 -7.39 -10.31
CA GLY A 30 10.41 -7.74 -11.75
C GLY A 30 9.05 -7.47 -12.39
N GLU A 31 8.21 -6.66 -11.75
CA GLU A 31 6.83 -6.37 -12.13
C GLU A 31 6.57 -4.89 -12.44
N LEU A 32 7.53 -3.98 -12.22
CA LEU A 32 7.38 -2.57 -12.64
C LEU A 32 7.99 -2.33 -14.01
N LEU A 33 7.23 -1.62 -14.85
CA LEU A 33 7.69 -1.09 -16.12
C LEU A 33 8.68 0.07 -15.94
N SER A 34 9.35 0.44 -17.02
CA SER A 34 10.24 1.60 -17.02
C SER A 34 9.46 2.89 -16.79
N VAL A 35 10.13 3.92 -16.25
CA VAL A 35 9.52 5.23 -16.03
C VAL A 35 8.94 5.78 -17.33
N GLY A 36 7.65 6.13 -17.31
CA GLY A 36 6.91 6.66 -18.48
C GLY A 36 6.21 5.58 -19.32
N GLU A 37 6.36 4.31 -18.96
CA GLU A 37 5.65 3.19 -19.57
C GLU A 37 4.49 2.75 -18.69
N TYR A 38 3.37 2.35 -19.31
CA TYR A 38 2.20 1.86 -18.60
C TYR A 38 1.39 0.90 -19.48
N TYR A 39 0.64 0.01 -18.85
CA TYR A 39 -0.46 -0.72 -19.45
C TYR A 39 -1.76 0.05 -19.29
N THR A 40 -2.65 -0.08 -20.28
CA THR A 40 -4.03 0.39 -20.22
C THR A 40 -4.98 -0.80 -20.09
N LEU A 41 -5.77 -0.82 -19.01
CA LEU A 41 -6.78 -1.83 -18.75
C LEU A 41 -8.13 -1.36 -19.30
N LEU A 42 -8.76 -2.15 -20.16
CA LEU A 42 -10.04 -1.82 -20.80
C LEU A 42 -11.19 -2.68 -20.27
N ASP A 43 -12.36 -2.08 -20.13
CA ASP A 43 -13.62 -2.78 -19.89
C ASP A 43 -14.08 -3.56 -21.16
N PRO A 44 -15.13 -4.41 -21.05
CA PRO A 44 -15.67 -5.14 -22.19
C PRO A 44 -16.16 -4.25 -23.34
N GLU A 45 -16.57 -3.01 -23.05
CA GLU A 45 -17.02 -2.01 -24.01
C GLU A 45 -15.85 -1.26 -24.69
N GLY A 46 -14.63 -1.42 -24.20
CA GLY A 46 -13.41 -0.77 -24.69
C GLY A 46 -13.10 0.60 -24.05
N ASN A 47 -13.77 0.97 -22.96
CA ASN A 47 -13.41 2.16 -22.19
C ASN A 47 -12.26 1.86 -21.23
N VAL A 48 -11.50 2.90 -20.87
CA VAL A 48 -10.36 2.78 -19.95
C VAL A 48 -10.86 2.64 -18.51
N LEU A 49 -10.51 1.53 -17.86
CA LEU A 49 -10.73 1.28 -16.43
C LEU A 49 -9.59 1.84 -15.59
N TRP A 50 -8.35 1.54 -15.99
CA TRP A 50 -7.16 1.82 -15.18
C TRP A 50 -5.90 1.88 -16.06
N GLU A 51 -4.94 2.69 -15.65
CA GLU A 51 -3.59 2.75 -16.23
C GLU A 51 -2.57 2.48 -15.13
N THR A 52 -1.60 1.61 -15.40
CA THR A 52 -0.61 1.19 -14.40
C THR A 52 0.79 1.02 -14.98
N GLY A 53 1.79 1.44 -14.23
CA GLY A 53 3.20 1.14 -14.51
C GLY A 53 3.60 -0.28 -14.09
N HIS A 54 2.65 -1.11 -13.65
CA HIS A 54 2.89 -2.51 -13.34
C HIS A 54 2.69 -3.36 -14.59
N GLN A 55 3.42 -4.47 -14.67
CA GLN A 55 3.15 -5.54 -15.60
C GLN A 55 1.77 -6.13 -15.30
N ILE A 56 1.00 -6.45 -16.35
CA ILE A 56 -0.30 -7.10 -16.25
C ILE A 56 -0.20 -8.49 -16.87
N TYR A 57 -0.82 -9.48 -16.23
CA TYR A 57 -0.90 -10.85 -16.68
C TYR A 57 -2.36 -11.30 -16.85
N PRO A 58 -2.64 -12.26 -17.74
CA PRO A 58 -3.93 -12.95 -17.74
C PRO A 58 -4.25 -13.52 -16.35
N GLN A 59 -5.52 -13.49 -15.96
CA GLN A 59 -6.05 -13.82 -14.62
C GLN A 59 -5.76 -12.80 -13.51
N ASP A 60 -5.06 -11.70 -13.78
CA ASP A 60 -5.06 -10.58 -12.85
C ASP A 60 -6.48 -10.03 -12.68
N GLN A 61 -6.79 -9.52 -11.49
CA GLN A 61 -8.11 -9.00 -11.17
C GLN A 61 -8.05 -7.52 -10.81
N TYR A 62 -9.04 -6.76 -11.24
CA TYR A 62 -9.20 -5.35 -10.90
C TYR A 62 -10.58 -5.11 -10.29
N LEU A 63 -10.62 -4.62 -9.04
CA LEU A 63 -11.83 -4.18 -8.38
C LEU A 63 -12.01 -2.67 -8.57
N ALA A 64 -12.99 -2.29 -9.39
CA ALA A 64 -13.28 -0.90 -9.69
C ALA A 64 -13.99 -0.17 -8.54
N ALA A 65 -14.05 1.16 -8.61
CA ALA A 65 -14.61 2.02 -7.56
C ALA A 65 -16.13 1.83 -7.33
N ASP A 66 -16.84 1.27 -8.31
CA ASP A 66 -18.24 0.87 -8.21
C ASP A 66 -18.43 -0.55 -7.65
N ASN A 67 -17.34 -1.18 -7.21
CA ASN A 67 -17.23 -2.56 -6.74
C ASN A 67 -17.48 -3.62 -7.81
N ILE A 68 -17.32 -3.30 -9.09
CA ILE A 68 -17.31 -4.33 -10.13
C ILE A 68 -15.92 -4.96 -10.19
N LEU A 69 -15.86 -6.29 -10.08
CA LEU A 69 -14.66 -7.08 -10.24
C LEU A 69 -14.51 -7.48 -11.71
N TYR A 70 -13.33 -7.21 -12.25
CA TYR A 70 -12.93 -7.52 -13.61
C TYR A 70 -11.76 -8.50 -13.62
N ASP A 71 -11.81 -9.50 -14.50
CA ASP A 71 -10.70 -10.43 -14.75
C ASP A 71 -10.02 -10.10 -16.08
N VAL A 72 -8.69 -10.08 -16.08
CA VAL A 72 -7.89 -9.91 -17.30
C VAL A 72 -7.92 -11.20 -18.12
N VAL A 73 -8.51 -11.14 -19.30
CA VAL A 73 -8.64 -12.30 -20.20
C VAL A 73 -7.64 -12.28 -21.35
N GLU A 74 -7.15 -11.09 -21.71
CA GLU A 74 -6.22 -10.90 -22.82
C GLU A 74 -5.27 -9.73 -22.51
N VAL A 75 -3.99 -9.90 -22.88
CA VAL A 75 -2.97 -8.86 -22.77
C VAL A 75 -2.23 -8.77 -24.11
N ASP A 76 -2.28 -7.61 -24.74
CA ASP A 76 -1.43 -7.23 -25.87
C ASP A 76 -0.18 -6.53 -25.31
N GLU A 77 0.94 -7.26 -25.27
CA GLU A 77 2.22 -6.74 -24.77
C GLU A 77 2.84 -5.66 -25.67
N THR A 78 2.47 -5.63 -26.96
CA THR A 78 3.03 -4.69 -27.94
C THR A 78 2.38 -3.33 -27.80
N GLU A 79 1.04 -3.31 -27.80
CA GLU A 79 0.26 -2.08 -27.62
C GLU A 79 0.09 -1.71 -26.14
N ARG A 80 0.45 -2.61 -25.22
CA ARG A 80 0.28 -2.49 -23.77
C ARG A 80 -1.18 -2.26 -23.37
N ILE A 81 -2.05 -3.05 -23.96
CA ILE A 81 -3.49 -3.01 -23.71
C ILE A 81 -3.92 -4.35 -23.14
N ALA A 82 -4.60 -4.32 -21.99
CA ALA A 82 -5.21 -5.50 -21.40
C ALA A 82 -6.73 -5.37 -21.45
N ARG A 83 -7.42 -6.44 -21.85
CA ARG A 83 -8.88 -6.51 -21.94
C ARG A 83 -9.42 -7.37 -20.83
N THR A 84 -10.56 -6.95 -20.29
CA THR A 84 -11.18 -7.61 -19.16
C THR A 84 -12.56 -8.16 -19.47
N GLU A 85 -12.99 -9.11 -18.65
CA GLU A 85 -14.39 -9.52 -18.55
C GLU A 85 -14.95 -9.17 -17.16
N LEU A 86 -16.25 -8.91 -17.09
CA LEU A 86 -16.94 -8.66 -15.82
C LEU A 86 -17.16 -9.98 -15.10
N VAL A 87 -16.64 -10.08 -13.87
CA VAL A 87 -16.82 -11.26 -13.01
C VAL A 87 -18.08 -11.10 -12.15
N GLU A 88 -18.10 -10.10 -11.28
CA GLU A 88 -19.22 -9.86 -10.38
C GLU A 88 -19.26 -8.43 -9.81
N LEU A 89 -20.41 -8.04 -9.27
CA LEU A 89 -20.53 -6.87 -8.42
C LEU A 89 -20.28 -7.29 -6.96
N VAL A 90 -19.11 -6.96 -6.44
CA VAL A 90 -18.72 -7.23 -5.05
C VAL A 90 -19.57 -6.35 -4.14
N LYS A 91 -20.40 -6.98 -3.32
CA LYS A 91 -21.13 -6.27 -2.28
C LYS A 91 -20.24 -6.21 -1.05
N PRO A 92 -19.88 -5.02 -0.54
CA PRO A 92 -19.14 -4.94 0.70
C PRO A 92 -19.98 -5.63 1.79
N GLU A 93 -19.45 -6.71 2.36
CA GLU A 93 -20.05 -7.31 3.54
C GLU A 93 -19.85 -6.33 4.69
N ILE A 94 -20.88 -5.54 4.98
CA ILE A 94 -20.92 -4.77 6.22
C ILE A 94 -21.16 -5.80 7.32
N SER A 95 -20.07 -6.35 7.88
CA SER A 95 -20.14 -7.22 9.03
C SER A 95 -20.97 -6.50 10.08
N ARG A 96 -22.07 -7.11 10.52
CA ARG A 96 -22.86 -6.49 11.59
C ARG A 96 -21.94 -6.37 12.79
N TRP A 97 -22.02 -5.27 13.52
CA TRP A 97 -21.23 -5.03 14.73
C TRP A 97 -21.17 -6.23 15.69
N ASN A 98 -22.24 -7.04 15.72
CA ASN A 98 -22.32 -8.27 16.50
C ASN A 98 -21.43 -9.42 15.99
N GLU A 99 -21.24 -9.56 14.68
CA GLU A 99 -20.35 -10.56 14.07
C GLU A 99 -18.88 -10.17 14.26
N LEU A 100 -18.56 -8.89 14.05
CA LEU A 100 -17.23 -8.34 14.36
C LEU A 100 -16.88 -8.55 15.84
N ARG A 101 -17.82 -8.31 16.76
CA ARG A 101 -17.64 -8.63 18.18
C ARG A 101 -17.34 -10.10 18.42
N LYS A 102 -17.97 -11.00 17.68
CA LYS A 102 -17.75 -12.45 17.85
C LYS A 102 -16.36 -12.86 17.36
N GLU A 103 -15.92 -12.36 16.21
CA GLU A 103 -14.58 -12.63 15.67
C GLU A 103 -13.47 -12.04 16.54
N LEU A 104 -13.67 -10.84 17.07
CA LEU A 104 -12.74 -10.20 18.00
C LEU A 104 -12.79 -10.78 19.43
N GLY A 105 -13.59 -11.83 19.68
CA GLY A 105 -13.74 -12.43 21.01
C GLY A 105 -14.47 -11.55 22.05
N LEU A 106 -15.11 -10.48 21.59
CA LEU A 106 -15.87 -9.51 22.39
C LEU A 106 -17.32 -9.97 22.69
N ALA A 107 -17.76 -11.10 22.13
CA ALA A 107 -19.10 -11.65 22.35
C ALA A 107 -19.39 -12.06 23.81
N ALA A 108 -18.37 -12.16 24.66
CA ALA A 108 -18.50 -12.51 26.08
C ALA A 108 -18.57 -11.31 27.04
N ILE A 109 -18.54 -10.06 26.55
CA ILE A 109 -18.63 -8.87 27.41
C ILE A 109 -20.07 -8.33 27.40
N GLU A 110 -21.04 -9.20 27.69
CA GLU A 110 -22.34 -8.74 28.18
C GLU A 110 -22.21 -8.41 29.66
N GLY A 111 -21.88 -7.14 29.91
CA GLY A 111 -22.10 -6.38 31.13
C GLY A 111 -22.21 -7.17 32.44
N SER A 112 -21.07 -7.40 33.10
CA SER A 112 -21.06 -7.07 34.52
C SER A 112 -20.98 -5.55 34.62
N GLN A 113 -22.06 -4.91 35.06
CA GLN A 113 -21.99 -3.52 35.60
C GLN A 113 -21.13 -3.47 36.88
N GLN A 114 -20.59 -4.62 37.30
CA GLN A 114 -19.66 -4.85 38.40
C GLN A 114 -18.43 -5.57 37.86
N GLY A 115 -17.55 -4.83 37.22
CA GLY A 115 -16.24 -5.29 36.77
C GLY A 115 -15.43 -4.07 36.36
N GLU A 116 -14.12 -4.06 36.66
CA GLU A 116 -13.25 -3.01 36.15
C GLU A 116 -13.33 -3.01 34.62
N ARG A 117 -13.78 -1.89 34.04
CA ARG A 117 -13.78 -1.74 32.58
C ARG A 117 -12.34 -1.81 32.12
N GLY A 118 -12.08 -2.62 31.09
CA GLY A 118 -10.72 -2.82 30.56
C GLY A 118 -10.06 -1.52 30.11
N GLN A 119 -8.74 -1.53 29.98
CA GLN A 119 -7.97 -0.39 29.49
C GLN A 119 -7.81 -0.46 27.96
N ILE A 120 -7.92 0.68 27.30
CA ILE A 120 -7.68 0.82 25.85
C ILE A 120 -6.41 1.65 25.65
N ALA A 121 -5.47 1.16 24.83
CA ALA A 121 -4.36 1.95 24.34
C ALA A 121 -4.71 2.58 22.98
N LEU A 122 -4.45 3.88 22.83
CA LEU A 122 -4.70 4.64 21.60
C LEU A 122 -3.40 5.29 21.13
N TYR A 123 -3.10 5.20 19.84
CA TYR A 123 -1.96 5.87 19.20
C TYR A 123 -2.24 6.06 17.71
N HIS A 124 -1.41 6.88 17.05
CA HIS A 124 -1.56 7.22 15.63
C HIS A 124 -0.34 6.76 14.83
N THR A 125 -0.55 6.08 13.71
CA THR A 125 0.53 5.68 12.77
C THR A 125 0.82 6.74 11.71
N HIS A 126 -0.17 7.58 11.36
CA HIS A 126 -0.08 8.67 10.38
C HIS A 126 -0.41 10.02 11.04
N ASN A 127 0.53 10.56 11.82
CA ASN A 127 0.25 11.70 12.70
C ASN A 127 -0.02 13.01 11.92
N ALA A 128 0.43 13.11 10.67
CA ALA A 128 0.25 14.30 9.85
C ALA A 128 -1.15 14.41 9.21
N GLU A 129 -1.97 13.36 9.29
CA GLU A 129 -3.30 13.34 8.66
C GLU A 129 -4.19 14.48 9.17
N SER A 130 -4.75 15.24 8.23
CA SER A 130 -5.50 16.48 8.48
C SER A 130 -6.67 16.59 7.50
N TYR A 131 -7.67 17.43 7.81
CA TYR A 131 -8.92 17.48 7.07
C TYR A 131 -9.20 18.87 6.50
N VAL A 132 -9.64 18.94 5.25
CA VAL A 132 -10.13 20.18 4.63
C VAL A 132 -11.66 20.24 4.76
N PRO A 133 -12.27 21.36 5.19
CA PRO A 133 -11.65 22.68 5.38
C PRO A 133 -11.10 22.96 6.80
N SER A 134 -11.32 22.10 7.79
CA SER A 134 -11.08 22.39 9.21
C SER A 134 -9.62 22.63 9.62
N ASP A 135 -8.67 21.98 8.94
CA ASP A 135 -7.22 22.10 9.15
C ASP A 135 -6.54 22.91 8.04
N GLY A 136 -7.27 23.23 6.97
CA GLY A 136 -6.76 23.97 5.80
C GLY A 136 -5.87 23.17 4.85
N ALA A 137 -5.43 21.96 5.22
CA ALA A 137 -4.66 21.05 4.38
C ALA A 137 -4.97 19.58 4.73
N GLU A 138 -4.71 18.68 3.78
CA GLU A 138 -4.86 17.23 3.97
C GLU A 138 -3.72 16.63 4.81
N SER A 139 -2.58 17.32 4.86
CA SER A 139 -1.42 16.88 5.63
C SER A 139 -0.70 18.06 6.27
N VAL A 140 -0.59 18.03 7.59
CA VAL A 140 0.16 19.02 8.40
C VAL A 140 1.25 18.28 9.15
N ASN A 141 2.51 18.63 8.87
CA ASN A 141 3.64 17.97 9.51
C ASN A 141 3.56 18.09 11.05
N GLY A 142 3.77 16.99 11.76
CA GLY A 142 3.61 16.90 13.20
C GLY A 142 2.23 16.37 13.59
N LYS A 143 1.48 17.15 14.37
CA LYS A 143 0.16 16.78 14.87
C LYS A 143 -0.93 17.33 13.95
N GLY A 144 -1.29 16.56 12.94
CA GLY A 144 -2.43 16.85 12.07
C GLY A 144 -3.78 16.78 12.81
N GLY A 145 -4.85 17.09 12.08
CA GLY A 145 -6.23 17.05 12.55
C GLY A 145 -6.64 15.73 13.22
N ILE A 146 -6.03 14.60 12.83
CA ILE A 146 -6.25 13.28 13.42
C ILE A 146 -6.01 13.24 14.94
N HIS A 147 -5.13 14.08 15.49
CA HIS A 147 -4.94 14.15 16.94
C HIS A 147 -6.14 14.76 17.66
N ARG A 148 -6.86 15.70 17.02
CA ARG A 148 -8.10 16.25 17.58
C ARG A 148 -9.19 15.20 17.60
N VAL A 149 -9.28 14.38 16.55
CA VAL A 149 -10.18 13.22 16.48
C VAL A 149 -9.83 12.20 17.56
N GLY A 150 -8.55 11.84 17.70
CA GLY A 150 -8.06 10.92 18.72
C GLY A 150 -8.35 11.39 20.15
N GLN A 151 -8.18 12.68 20.42
CA GLN A 151 -8.54 13.26 21.72
C GLN A 151 -10.04 13.16 21.99
N ALA A 152 -10.88 13.57 21.03
CA ALA A 152 -12.34 13.48 21.19
C ALA A 152 -12.81 12.03 21.39
N PHE A 153 -12.16 11.07 20.74
CA PHE A 153 -12.43 9.65 20.93
C PHE A 153 -12.01 9.15 22.32
N ALA A 154 -10.81 9.53 22.79
CA ALA A 154 -10.34 9.20 24.13
C ALA A 154 -11.25 9.78 25.22
N ASP A 155 -11.70 11.04 25.07
CA ASP A 155 -12.61 11.71 25.99
C ASP A 155 -13.97 10.99 26.04
N ALA A 156 -14.53 10.63 24.88
CA ALA A 156 -15.79 9.90 24.80
C ALA A 156 -15.72 8.51 25.45
N LEU A 157 -14.58 7.82 25.33
CA LEU A 157 -14.35 6.55 26.04
C LEU A 157 -14.21 6.77 27.56
N GLY A 158 -13.55 7.85 27.98
CA GLY A 158 -13.43 8.27 29.38
C GLY A 158 -14.79 8.56 30.02
N ASP A 159 -15.69 9.25 29.31
CA ASP A 159 -17.07 9.51 29.76
C ASP A 159 -17.88 8.21 29.94
N LEU A 160 -17.52 7.15 29.22
CA LEU A 160 -18.06 5.81 29.39
C LEU A 160 -17.36 5.02 30.51
N GLY A 161 -16.47 5.63 31.28
CA GLY A 161 -15.73 5.00 32.38
C GLY A 161 -14.67 3.99 31.92
N ILE A 162 -14.18 4.11 30.69
CA ILE A 162 -13.08 3.29 30.15
C ILE A 162 -11.77 4.04 30.34
N THR A 163 -10.77 3.38 30.93
CA THR A 163 -9.43 3.95 31.05
C THR A 163 -8.74 3.94 29.68
N VAL A 164 -8.30 5.10 29.20
CA VAL A 164 -7.58 5.22 27.93
C VAL A 164 -6.13 5.64 28.19
N ASP A 165 -5.18 4.85 27.70
CA ASP A 165 -3.78 5.25 27.57
C ASP A 165 -3.55 5.83 26.17
N TYR A 166 -3.63 7.15 26.05
CA TYR A 166 -3.50 7.83 24.77
C TYR A 166 -2.07 8.34 24.55
N SER A 167 -1.31 7.62 23.71
CA SER A 167 0.02 8.05 23.26
C SER A 167 -0.09 9.08 22.15
N GLN A 168 0.47 10.26 22.38
CA GLN A 168 0.64 11.32 21.37
C GLN A 168 2.03 11.32 20.74
N THR A 169 2.74 10.19 20.81
CA THR A 169 4.04 10.02 20.18
C THR A 169 3.91 10.16 18.67
N LEU A 170 4.78 10.96 18.06
CA LEU A 170 4.73 11.21 16.62
C LEU A 170 5.37 10.05 15.85
N HIS A 171 4.55 9.38 15.05
CA HIS A 171 4.95 8.44 14.01
C HIS A 171 4.70 9.11 12.67
N LEU A 172 5.79 9.57 12.05
CA LEU A 172 5.78 10.32 10.81
C LEU A 172 6.52 9.53 9.73
N PRO A 173 5.86 8.54 9.09
CA PRO A 173 6.41 7.82 7.95
C PRO A 173 6.49 8.77 6.75
N HIS A 174 7.59 9.50 6.64
CA HIS A 174 7.92 10.36 5.49
C HIS A 174 9.22 9.95 4.81
N ASP A 175 9.85 8.86 5.25
CA ASP A 175 10.99 8.31 4.53
C ASP A 175 10.52 7.52 3.31
N ARG A 176 11.38 7.45 2.28
CA ARG A 176 11.10 6.77 1.00
C ARG A 176 10.86 5.25 1.19
N GLY A 177 11.17 4.70 2.37
CA GLY A 177 10.99 3.29 2.71
C GLY A 177 9.68 2.99 3.42
N ALA A 178 9.03 3.97 4.03
CA ALA A 178 7.91 3.76 4.95
C ALA A 178 6.61 3.29 4.28
N TYR A 179 6.53 3.40 2.95
CA TYR A 179 5.42 2.89 2.14
C TYR A 179 5.88 1.83 1.12
N ARG A 180 7.10 1.31 1.25
CA ARG A 180 7.51 0.12 0.50
C ARG A 180 6.70 -1.05 1.02
N ARG A 181 5.79 -1.57 0.19
CA ARG A 181 5.04 -2.81 0.42
C ARG A 181 5.65 -3.89 -0.46
#